data_AF-A0A7L4MU41-F1
#
_entry.id   AF-A0A7L4MU41-F1
#
_cell.length_a   1.000
_cell.length_b   1.000
_cell.length_c   1.000
_cell.angle_alpha   90.00
_cell.angle_beta   90.00
_cell.angle_gamma   90.00
#
_symmetry.space_group_name_H-M   'P 1'
#
loop_
_entity.id
_entity.type
_entity.pdbx_description
1 polymer ?
#
loop_
_entity_poly.entity_id
_entity_poly.type
_entity_poly.pdbx_seq_one_letter_code
_entity_poly.pdbx_strand_id
1 'polypeptide(L)' 'DSRWAVGVASEFVERKKYMDMNPANGIWAVQHYYGQFKSLTSPRTLLPQSPFPRRIWVCLDCTQGVVTFLNADTGVQIF' A
#
# COMPACT_ATOMS: atom_id res chain seq x y z
N ASP A 1 -7.03 0.22 -18.51
CA ASP A 1 -6.50 -0.43 -17.30
C ASP A 1 -5.31 0.32 -16.71
N SER A 2 -5.56 1.24 -15.79
CA SER A 2 -4.49 1.92 -15.06
C SER A 2 -3.99 1.04 -13.91
N ARG A 3 -2.67 0.85 -13.84
CA ARG A 3 -2.01 0.10 -12.77
C ARG A 3 -1.13 1.05 -11.97
N TRP A 4 -1.26 1.02 -10.65
CA TRP A 4 -0.43 1.82 -9.76
C TRP A 4 -0.27 1.14 -8.40
N ALA A 5 0.79 1.49 -7.69
CA ALA A 5 1.02 1.13 -6.31
C ALA A 5 1.61 2.34 -5.58
N VAL A 6 1.31 2.47 -4.29
CA VAL A 6 1.84 3.54 -3.43
C VAL A 6 2.06 3.02 -2.03
N GLY A 7 3.12 3.50 -1.36
CA GLY A 7 3.46 3.10 -0.01
C GLY A 7 4.87 3.50 0.40
N VAL A 8 5.41 2.76 1.37
CA VAL A 8 6.73 2.97 1.97
C VAL A 8 7.63 1.78 1.66
N ALA A 9 8.91 2.05 1.43
CA ALA A 9 9.94 1.04 1.33
C ALA A 9 11.01 1.28 2.40
N SER A 10 11.52 0.20 2.97
CA SER A 10 12.70 0.22 3.83
C SER A 10 13.91 0.72 3.04
N GLU A 11 14.81 1.43 3.72
CA GLU A 11 16.09 1.85 3.14
C GLU A 11 16.88 0.66 2.56
N PHE A 12 16.78 -0.49 3.24
CA PHE A 12 17.51 -1.72 2.94
C PHE A 12 16.79 -2.65 1.95
N VAL A 13 15.71 -2.19 1.29
CA VAL A 13 15.03 -2.99 0.26
C VAL A 13 16.00 -3.36 -0.86
N GLU A 14 15.93 -4.60 -1.36
CA GLU A 14 16.68 -5.01 -2.55
C GLU A 14 16.15 -4.27 -3.78
N ARG A 15 17.04 -3.59 -4.51
CA ARG A 15 16.66 -2.70 -5.63
C ARG A 15 17.02 -3.27 -7.00
N LYS A 16 17.86 -4.30 -7.05
CA LYS A 16 18.44 -4.81 -8.31
C LYS A 16 17.86 -6.14 -8.76
N LYS A 17 17.12 -6.83 -7.90
CA LYS A 17 16.53 -8.14 -8.22
C LYS A 17 15.02 -8.06 -8.18
N TYR A 18 14.38 -8.92 -8.98
CA TYR A 18 12.94 -9.13 -8.88
C TYR A 18 12.64 -9.79 -7.53
N MET A 19 11.70 -9.21 -6.80
CA MET A 19 11.24 -9.70 -5.51
C MET A 19 9.74 -9.44 -5.36
N ASP A 20 9.08 -10.25 -4.54
CA ASP A 20 7.69 -9.97 -4.18
C ASP A 20 7.61 -8.69 -3.35
N MET A 21 6.73 -7.77 -3.77
CA MET A 21 6.44 -6.57 -3.00
C MET A 21 5.59 -6.96 -1.80
N ASN A 22 6.22 -7.12 -0.63
CA ASN A 22 5.55 -7.42 0.62
C ASN A 22 6.37 -6.99 1.85
N PRO A 23 5.78 -6.99 3.06
CA PRO A 23 6.47 -6.55 4.26
C PRO A 23 7.73 -7.36 4.61
N ALA A 24 7.77 -8.67 4.32
CA ALA A 24 8.96 -9.49 4.58
C ALA A 24 10.17 -9.04 3.72
N ASN A 25 9.88 -8.35 2.62
CA ASN A 25 10.84 -7.77 1.70
C ASN A 25 11.02 -6.26 1.91
N GLY A 26 10.52 -5.69 3.01
CA GLY A 26 10.68 -4.28 3.35
C GLY A 26 9.80 -3.34 2.54
N ILE A 27 8.66 -3.80 2.01
CA ILE A 27 7.71 -2.97 1.26
C ILE A 27 6.33 -3.02 1.92
N TRP A 28 5.78 -1.86 2.26
CA TRP A 28 4.42 -1.68 2.77
C TRP A 28 3.65 -0.80 1.82
N ALA A 29 2.69 -1.36 1.09
CA ALA A 29 2.01 -0.65 0.02
C ALA A 29 0.62 -1.22 -0.27
N VAL A 30 -0.17 -0.41 -0.97
CA VAL A 30 -1.43 -0.80 -1.60
C VAL A 30 -1.30 -0.62 -3.11
N GLN A 31 -2.05 -1.41 -3.88
CA GLN A 31 -2.01 -1.35 -5.34
C GLN A 31 -3.40 -1.44 -5.95
N HIS A 32 -3.57 -0.78 -7.09
CA HIS A 32 -4.65 -1.01 -8.03
C HIS A 32 -4.10 -1.78 -9.24
N TYR A 33 -4.60 -2.99 -9.46
CA TYR A 33 -4.13 -3.87 -10.53
C TYR A 33 -5.29 -4.68 -11.09
N TYR A 34 -5.53 -4.58 -12.40
CA TYR A 34 -6.66 -5.21 -13.10
C TYR A 34 -8.02 -4.98 -12.39
N GLY A 35 -8.33 -3.73 -12.03
CA GLY A 35 -9.59 -3.38 -11.39
C GLY A 35 -9.71 -3.81 -9.93
N GLN A 36 -8.65 -4.37 -9.33
CA GLN A 36 -8.64 -4.79 -7.94
C GLN A 36 -7.73 -3.91 -7.11
N PHE A 37 -8.30 -3.29 -6.07
CA PHE A 37 -7.56 -2.61 -5.03
C PHE A 37 -7.18 -3.59 -3.91
N LYS A 38 -5.88 -3.76 -3.66
CA LYS A 38 -5.34 -4.77 -2.74
C LYS A 38 -4.18 -4.22 -1.91
N SER A 39 -3.99 -4.78 -0.71
CA SER A 39 -2.73 -4.66 0.02
C SER A 39 -1.65 -5.51 -0.65
N LEU A 40 -0.41 -5.07 -0.54
CA LEU A 40 0.78 -5.84 -0.88
C LEU A 40 1.27 -6.68 0.30
N THR A 41 0.37 -7.29 1.06
CA THR A 41 0.73 -8.31 2.06
C THR A 41 0.92 -9.69 1.41
N SER A 42 1.44 -10.65 2.16
CA SER A 42 1.48 -12.06 1.77
C SER A 42 0.68 -12.90 2.78
N PRO A 43 -0.54 -13.38 2.44
CA PRO A 43 -1.25 -13.19 1.17
C PRO A 43 -1.78 -11.76 1.00
N ARG A 44 -2.13 -11.39 -0.25
CA ARG A 44 -2.72 -10.08 -0.58
C ARG A 44 -4.17 -10.01 -0.10
N THR A 45 -4.56 -8.89 0.50
CA THR A 45 -5.93 -8.67 0.98
C THR A 45 -6.67 -7.71 0.03
N LEU A 46 -7.91 -8.04 -0.33
CA LEU A 46 -8.79 -7.11 -1.07
C LEU A 46 -9.23 -5.96 -0.16
N LEU A 47 -9.12 -4.74 -0.64
CA LEU A 47 -9.43 -3.53 0.13
C LEU A 47 -10.79 -2.94 -0.29
N PRO A 48 -11.50 -2.25 0.62
CA PRO A 48 -12.75 -1.58 0.29
C PRO A 48 -12.55 -0.56 -0.84
N GLN A 49 -13.49 -0.52 -1.78
CA GLN A 49 -13.46 0.34 -2.96
C GLN A 49 -14.57 1.40 -2.97
N SER A 50 -15.35 1.55 -1.89
CA SER A 50 -16.51 2.44 -1.87
C SER A 50 -16.42 3.49 -0.75
N PRO A 51 -16.30 4.78 -1.07
CA PRO A 51 -15.96 5.32 -2.40
C PRO A 51 -14.49 4.99 -2.77
N PHE A 52 -14.22 4.81 -4.07
CA PHE A 52 -12.86 4.52 -4.51
C PHE A 52 -12.00 5.77 -4.28
N PRO A 53 -10.87 5.66 -3.55
CA PRO A 53 -10.07 6.83 -3.21
C PRO A 53 -9.45 7.41 -4.49
N ARG A 54 -9.69 8.70 -4.74
CA ARG A 54 -8.98 9.44 -5.81
C ARG A 54 -7.61 9.91 -5.35
N ARG A 55 -7.46 10.09 -4.03
CA ARG A 55 -6.23 10.49 -3.36
C ARG A 55 -6.03 9.60 -2.13
N ILE A 56 -4.78 9.19 -1.91
CA ILE A 56 -4.40 8.36 -0.77
C ILE A 56 -3.34 9.10 0.03
N TRP A 57 -3.56 9.21 1.34
CA TRP A 57 -2.50 9.59 2.27
C TRP A 57 -1.80 8.34 2.77
N VAL A 58 -0.46 8.40 2.79
CA VAL A 58 0.40 7.38 3.36
C VAL A 58 1.07 8.01 4.58
N CYS A 59 0.68 7.53 5.76
CA CYS A 59 1.19 8.03 7.04
C CYS A 59 2.14 6.99 7.63
N LEU A 60 3.39 7.37 7.84
CA LEU A 60 4.40 6.57 8.53
C LEU A 60 4.54 7.08 9.96
N ASP A 61 4.21 6.26 10.94
CA ASP A 61 4.55 6.49 12.33
C ASP A 61 5.81 5.68 12.66
N CYS A 62 6.97 6.36 12.66
CA CYS A 62 8.26 5.73 12.96
C CYS A 62 8.37 5.26 14.41
N THR A 63 7.65 5.90 15.34
CA THR A 63 7.70 5.56 16.77
C THR A 63 6.91 4.28 17.04
N GLN A 64 5.75 4.13 16.40
CA GLN A 64 4.91 2.94 16.52
C GLN A 64 5.28 1.83 15.52
N GLY A 65 6.09 2.15 14.49
CA GLY A 65 6.46 1.20 13.44
C GLY A 65 5.29 0.82 12.53
N VAL A 66 4.34 1.75 12.32
CA VAL A 66 3.09 1.50 11.58
C VAL A 66 3.02 2.39 10.34
N VAL A 67 2.51 1.81 9.24
CA VAL A 67 2.11 2.54 8.04
C VAL A 67 0.60 2.46 7.92
N THR A 68 -0.06 3.62 7.80
CA THR A 68 -1.52 3.71 7.61
C THR A 68 -1.83 4.33 6.25
N PHE A 69 -2.79 3.74 5.55
CA PHE A 69 -3.34 4.23 4.29
C PHE A 69 -4.72 4.81 4.54
N LEU A 70 -4.94 6.07 4.14
CA LEU A 70 -6.21 6.77 4.35
C LEU A 70 -6.76 7.26 3.01
N ASN A 71 -8.08 7.22 2.86
CA ASN A 71 -8.75 7.96 1.80
C ASN A 71 -8.64 9.45 2.12
N ALA A 72 -7.90 10.21 1.32
CA ALA A 72 -7.64 11.62 1.61
C ALA A 72 -8.86 12.53 1.41
N ASP A 73 -9.91 12.04 0.72
CA ASP A 73 -11.14 12.77 0.51
C ASP A 73 -12.12 12.61 1.68
N THR A 74 -12.08 11.47 2.39
CA THR A 74 -13.01 11.15 3.48
C THR A 74 -12.36 11.04 4.86
N GLY A 75 -11.04 10.92 4.93
CA GLY A 75 -10.29 10.66 6.17
C GLY A 75 -10.43 9.22 6.69
N VAL A 76 -11.15 8.35 5.98
CA VAL A 76 -11.38 6.97 6.42
C VAL A 76 -10.15 6.10 6.17
N GLN A 77 -9.79 5.27 7.15
CA GLN A 77 -8.70 4.30 7.01
C GLN A 77 -9.06 3.23 5.97
N ILE A 78 -8.13 3.01 5.05
CA ILE A 78 -8.18 1.97 4.02
C ILE A 78 -7.50 0.70 4.54
N PHE A 79 -6.28 0.85 5.04
CA PHE A 79 -5.43 -0.25 5.51
C PHE A 79 -4.47 0.27 6.57
#